data_AF-A0A1H6X3D7-F1
#
_entry.id   AF-A0A1H6X3D7-F1
#
_cell.length_a   1.000
_cell.length_b   1.000
_cell.length_c   1.000
_cell.angle_alpha   90.00
_cell.angle_beta   90.00
_cell.angle_gamma   90.00
#
_symmetry.space_group_name_H-M   'P 1'
#
loop_
_entity.id
_entity.type
_entity.pdbx_description
1 polymer ?
#
loop_
_entity_poly.entity_id
_entity_poly.type
_entity_poly.pdbx_seq_one_letter_code
_entity_poly.pdbx_strand_id
1 'polypeptide(L)'
;MIVILSFDASGQALLRWNYPCKPGTECWNALTSVGERQEACQIKGIDLSTLSTEELLLITMEHPFFRSYIAHDGPIEGLGFALEGFNGLAEFKRRPDAMKALRDVYFREDFNTILAMPDSAQMGAYSLKWIGAELIMGDEALLNQMSSDEKAGFLKRLHSQLLVKQKYSIVFGGISDAVSAYIFYKVMKTLNVNVLENAFSQQSADQFRNRLIVRDADELERLLAKFEEFVRNIKN
;
A
#
# COMPACT_ATOMS: atom_id res chain seq x y z
N MET A 1 -21.75 -11.50 -26.29
CA MET A 1 -20.30 -11.81 -26.23
C MET A 1 -19.88 -11.53 -24.79
N ILE A 2 -19.75 -12.58 -23.99
CA ILE A 2 -19.40 -12.46 -22.56
C ILE A 2 -17.88 -12.37 -22.52
N VAL A 3 -17.35 -11.20 -22.15
CA VAL A 3 -15.92 -11.04 -21.85
C VAL A 3 -15.70 -11.63 -20.46
N ILE A 4 -15.30 -12.89 -20.42
CA ILE A 4 -14.74 -13.48 -19.21
C ILE A 4 -13.35 -12.88 -19.08
N LEU A 5 -13.18 -11.91 -18.17
CA LEU A 5 -11.85 -11.47 -17.74
C LEU A 5 -11.24 -12.61 -16.93
N SER A 6 -10.63 -13.56 -17.63
CA SER A 6 -9.79 -14.60 -17.06
C SER A 6 -8.56 -13.91 -16.48
N PHE A 7 -8.39 -14.04 -15.15
CA PHE A 7 -7.19 -13.63 -14.43
C PHE A 7 -5.96 -14.32 -15.03
N ASP A 8 -4.94 -13.53 -15.33
CA ASP A 8 -3.65 -14.02 -15.79
C ASP A 8 -3.02 -14.99 -14.78
N ALA A 9 -2.57 -16.11 -15.33
CA ALA A 9 -1.78 -17.11 -14.63
C ALA A 9 -0.32 -16.65 -14.55
N SER A 10 0.03 -15.92 -13.49
CA SER A 10 1.41 -15.77 -13.04
C SER A 10 1.48 -16.04 -11.53
N GLY A 11 1.85 -17.28 -11.18
CA GLY A 11 2.43 -17.64 -9.87
C GLY A 11 1.71 -17.23 -8.59
N GLN A 12 0.39 -16.95 -8.61
CA GLN A 12 -0.34 -16.66 -7.38
C GLN A 12 -0.29 -17.88 -6.46
N ALA A 13 0.24 -17.70 -5.25
CA ALA A 13 0.01 -18.63 -4.16
C ALA A 13 -1.49 -18.91 -4.11
N LEU A 14 -1.89 -20.18 -4.20
CA LEU A 14 -3.28 -20.57 -4.12
C LEU A 14 -3.83 -20.13 -2.76
N LEU A 15 -4.58 -19.03 -2.74
CA LEU A 15 -5.21 -18.54 -1.52
C LEU A 15 -6.28 -19.55 -1.09
N ARG A 16 -6.27 -19.97 0.17
CA ARG A 16 -7.29 -20.90 0.72
C ARG A 16 -8.65 -20.24 0.86
N TRP A 17 -8.71 -18.92 0.76
CA TRP A 17 -9.94 -18.15 0.81
C TRP A 17 -9.95 -17.06 -0.26
N ASN A 18 -11.10 -16.82 -0.87
CA ASN A 18 -11.31 -15.77 -1.87
C ASN A 18 -12.70 -15.15 -1.66
N TYR A 19 -12.88 -13.91 -2.13
CA TYR A 19 -14.13 -13.18 -2.01
C TYR A 19 -15.22 -13.85 -2.85
N PRO A 20 -16.25 -14.46 -2.22
CA PRO A 20 -17.34 -15.11 -2.96
C PRO A 20 -18.21 -14.07 -3.68
N CYS A 21 -18.20 -12.83 -3.20
CA CYS A 21 -18.96 -11.74 -3.77
C CYS A 21 -18.08 -10.49 -3.97
N LYS A 22 -17.90 -10.10 -5.23
CA LYS A 22 -17.00 -9.00 -5.65
C LYS A 22 -17.49 -8.31 -6.92
N PRO A 23 -17.01 -7.08 -7.24
CA PRO A 23 -17.40 -6.35 -8.44
C PRO A 23 -17.38 -7.22 -9.71
N GLY A 24 -18.46 -7.13 -10.50
CA GLY A 24 -18.64 -7.92 -11.72
C GLY A 24 -19.35 -9.28 -11.52
N THR A 25 -19.65 -9.68 -10.28
CA THR A 25 -20.44 -10.89 -9.99
C THR A 25 -21.93 -10.58 -9.83
N GLU A 26 -22.81 -11.56 -10.10
CA GLU A 26 -24.26 -11.42 -9.92
C GLU A 26 -24.63 -11.05 -8.48
N CYS A 27 -24.03 -11.72 -7.48
CA CYS A 27 -24.31 -11.41 -6.08
C CYS A 27 -23.94 -9.97 -5.74
N TRP A 28 -22.85 -9.42 -6.28
CA TRP A 28 -22.39 -8.07 -5.95
C TRP A 28 -23.34 -7.01 -6.51
N ASN A 29 -23.87 -7.27 -7.71
CA ASN A 29 -24.86 -6.41 -8.35
C ASN A 29 -26.21 -6.44 -7.61
N ALA A 30 -26.49 -7.50 -6.86
CA ALA A 30 -27.69 -7.60 -6.02
C ALA A 30 -27.56 -6.84 -4.67
N LEU A 31 -26.35 -6.47 -4.23
CA LEU A 31 -26.14 -5.71 -3.00
C LEU A 31 -26.51 -4.24 -3.20
N THR A 32 -27.42 -3.73 -2.38
CA THR A 32 -28.03 -2.40 -2.55
C THR A 32 -27.45 -1.34 -1.61
N SER A 33 -26.88 -1.76 -0.48
CA SER A 33 -26.32 -0.85 0.53
C SER A 33 -24.81 -1.01 0.72
N VAL A 34 -24.19 0.03 1.31
CA VAL A 34 -22.77 -0.01 1.70
C VAL A 34 -22.52 -1.09 2.74
N GLY A 35 -23.42 -1.23 3.73
CA GLY A 35 -23.31 -2.24 4.78
C GLY A 35 -23.35 -3.68 4.25
N GLU A 36 -24.24 -3.96 3.29
CA GLU A 36 -24.29 -5.27 2.61
C GLU A 36 -22.97 -5.59 1.88
N ARG A 37 -22.38 -4.60 1.20
CA ARG A 37 -21.08 -4.77 0.52
C ARG A 37 -19.94 -4.97 1.51
N GLN A 38 -19.90 -4.22 2.61
CA GLN A 38 -18.91 -4.41 3.67
C GLN A 38 -19.02 -5.81 4.30
N GLU A 39 -20.24 -6.28 4.55
CA GLU A 39 -20.50 -7.61 5.10
C GLU A 39 -20.13 -8.74 4.13
N ALA A 40 -20.28 -8.51 2.83
CA ALA A 40 -19.85 -9.43 1.77
C ALA A 40 -18.31 -9.52 1.66
N CYS A 41 -17.59 -8.49 2.11
CA CYS A 41 -16.14 -8.46 2.13
C CYS A 41 -15.52 -9.12 3.37
N GLN A 42 -16.29 -9.50 4.39
CA GLN A 42 -15.74 -10.17 5.56
C GLN A 42 -15.25 -11.58 5.21
N ILE A 43 -14.10 -11.98 5.77
CA ILE A 43 -13.62 -13.35 5.64
C ILE A 43 -14.49 -14.27 6.51
N LYS A 44 -15.13 -15.27 5.89
CA LYS A 44 -16.08 -16.19 6.52
C LYS A 44 -15.77 -17.63 6.15
N GLY A 45 -16.16 -18.57 7.01
CA GLY A 45 -16.04 -20.02 6.75
C GLY A 45 -14.62 -20.58 6.95
N ILE A 46 -13.67 -19.77 7.42
CA ILE A 46 -12.33 -20.19 7.81
C ILE A 46 -11.92 -19.46 9.09
N ASP A 47 -11.17 -20.14 9.95
CA ASP A 47 -10.54 -19.51 11.12
C ASP A 47 -9.31 -18.72 10.64
N LEU A 48 -9.34 -17.40 10.84
CA LEU A 48 -8.26 -16.51 10.41
C LEU A 48 -6.90 -16.88 11.03
N SER A 49 -6.90 -17.40 12.26
CA SER A 49 -5.66 -17.80 12.95
C SER A 49 -4.90 -18.93 12.23
N THR A 50 -5.61 -19.68 11.37
CA THR A 50 -5.03 -20.76 10.57
C THR A 50 -4.38 -20.27 9.27
N LEU A 51 -4.69 -19.04 8.84
CA LEU A 51 -4.05 -18.38 7.69
C LEU A 51 -2.62 -17.98 8.05
N SER A 52 -1.67 -18.12 7.13
CA SER A 52 -0.34 -17.52 7.34
C SER A 52 -0.45 -15.98 7.26
N THR A 53 0.50 -15.26 7.85
CA THR A 53 0.49 -13.79 7.82
C THR A 53 0.61 -13.25 6.39
N GLU A 54 1.41 -13.92 5.55
CA GLU A 54 1.51 -13.63 4.12
C GLU A 54 0.17 -13.89 3.39
N GLU A 55 -0.47 -15.02 3.63
CA GLU A 55 -1.75 -15.34 3.00
C GLU A 55 -2.86 -14.35 3.38
N LEU A 56 -2.93 -13.97 4.66
CA LEU A 56 -3.89 -12.99 5.15
C LEU A 56 -3.65 -11.60 4.55
N LEU A 57 -2.38 -11.20 4.37
CA LEU A 57 -2.03 -9.98 3.65
C LEU A 57 -2.49 -10.03 2.19
N LEU A 58 -2.22 -11.13 1.48
CA LEU A 58 -2.60 -11.27 0.08
C LEU A 58 -4.13 -11.21 -0.07
N ILE A 59 -4.89 -11.86 0.81
CA ILE A 59 -6.36 -11.72 0.85
C ILE A 59 -6.76 -10.26 1.07
N THR A 60 -6.12 -9.57 2.02
CA THR A 60 -6.39 -8.14 2.31
C THR A 60 -6.15 -7.24 1.09
N MET A 61 -5.09 -7.51 0.32
CA MET A 61 -4.76 -6.75 -0.90
C MET A 61 -5.73 -7.04 -2.06
N GLU A 62 -6.45 -8.15 -2.01
CA GLU A 62 -7.53 -8.50 -2.96
C GLU A 62 -8.91 -8.00 -2.50
N HIS A 63 -8.99 -7.25 -1.39
CA HIS A 63 -10.25 -6.72 -0.88
C HIS A 63 -10.98 -5.90 -1.98
N PRO A 64 -12.30 -6.10 -2.18
CA PRO A 64 -13.03 -5.44 -3.26
C PRO A 64 -12.94 -3.91 -3.29
N PHE A 65 -12.80 -3.29 -2.12
CA PHE A 65 -12.61 -1.84 -1.98
C PHE A 65 -11.14 -1.42 -1.83
N PHE A 66 -10.17 -2.33 -1.92
CA PHE A 66 -8.77 -2.06 -1.59
C PHE A 66 -8.21 -0.86 -2.35
N ARG A 67 -8.57 -0.70 -3.63
CA ARG A 67 -8.11 0.40 -4.50
C ARG A 67 -8.98 1.66 -4.42
N SER A 68 -10.06 1.66 -3.63
CA SER A 68 -10.98 2.79 -3.52
C SER A 68 -10.38 3.97 -2.75
N TYR A 69 -9.18 3.85 -2.17
CA TYR A 69 -8.54 4.94 -1.43
C TYR A 69 -8.27 6.19 -2.28
N ILE A 70 -8.19 6.07 -3.61
CA ILE A 70 -8.04 7.20 -4.52
C ILE A 70 -9.33 8.01 -4.73
N ALA A 71 -10.48 7.51 -4.25
CA ALA A 71 -11.77 8.17 -4.40
C ALA A 71 -12.08 9.18 -3.27
N HIS A 72 -11.11 9.41 -2.37
CA HIS A 72 -11.22 10.31 -1.23
C HIS A 72 -10.17 11.43 -1.32
N ASP A 73 -10.35 12.50 -0.54
CA ASP A 73 -9.46 13.65 -0.51
C ASP A 73 -8.00 13.31 -0.14
N GLY A 74 -7.81 12.26 0.66
CA GLY A 74 -6.52 11.81 1.14
C GLY A 74 -6.38 10.29 1.05
N PRO A 75 -5.27 9.74 0.54
CA PRO A 75 -5.08 8.30 0.42
C PRO A 75 -5.16 7.54 1.76
N ILE A 76 -4.71 8.16 2.86
CA ILE A 76 -4.80 7.57 4.21
C ILE A 76 -6.27 7.42 4.62
N GLU A 77 -7.04 8.49 4.46
CA GLU A 77 -8.47 8.52 4.78
C GLU A 77 -9.23 7.51 3.93
N GLY A 78 -8.96 7.49 2.62
CA GLY A 78 -9.62 6.58 1.70
C GLY A 78 -9.31 5.11 1.96
N LEU A 79 -8.07 4.75 2.32
CA LEU A 79 -7.75 3.37 2.67
C LEU A 79 -8.40 2.97 4.00
N GLY A 80 -8.41 3.89 4.97
CA GLY A 80 -9.09 3.71 6.24
C GLY A 80 -10.58 3.41 6.05
N PHE A 81 -11.27 4.18 5.22
CA PHE A 81 -12.68 3.95 4.87
C PHE A 81 -12.89 2.63 4.10
N ALA A 82 -12.03 2.36 3.12
CA ALA A 82 -12.13 1.15 2.29
C ALA A 82 -12.01 -0.16 3.09
N LEU A 83 -11.24 -0.15 4.18
CA LEU A 83 -10.95 -1.33 5.00
C LEU A 83 -11.55 -1.23 6.41
N GLU A 84 -12.45 -0.27 6.64
CA GLU A 84 -13.08 -0.07 7.93
C GLU A 84 -13.88 -1.32 8.35
N GLY A 85 -13.61 -1.80 9.57
CA GLY A 85 -14.28 -2.98 10.11
C GLY A 85 -13.95 -4.31 9.40
N PHE A 86 -13.03 -4.33 8.43
CA PHE A 86 -12.63 -5.56 7.74
C PHE A 86 -11.83 -6.48 8.69
N ASN A 87 -12.35 -7.68 8.94
CA ASN A 87 -11.75 -8.63 9.88
C ASN A 87 -10.35 -9.11 9.47
N GLY A 88 -10.06 -9.19 8.16
CA GLY A 88 -8.75 -9.63 7.66
C GLY A 88 -7.63 -8.64 7.96
N LEU A 89 -7.85 -7.34 7.72
CA LEU A 89 -6.87 -6.31 8.08
C LEU A 89 -6.71 -6.21 9.60
N ALA A 90 -7.82 -6.29 10.35
CA ALA A 90 -7.78 -6.23 11.81
C ALA A 90 -6.95 -7.37 12.41
N GLU A 91 -7.12 -8.59 11.90
CA GLU A 91 -6.30 -9.74 12.29
C GLU A 91 -4.85 -9.56 11.84
N PHE A 92 -4.61 -9.16 10.59
CA PHE A 92 -3.26 -8.96 10.05
C PHE A 92 -2.44 -8.00 10.92
N LYS A 93 -3.00 -6.84 11.28
CA LYS A 93 -2.30 -5.83 12.09
C LYS A 93 -1.96 -6.27 13.50
N ARG A 94 -2.64 -7.30 14.04
CA ARG A 94 -2.34 -7.85 15.38
C ARG A 94 -1.14 -8.79 15.37
N ARG A 95 -0.73 -9.29 14.21
CA ARG A 95 0.32 -10.31 14.13
C ARG A 95 1.71 -9.69 14.33
N PRO A 96 2.57 -10.31 15.15
CA PRO A 96 3.89 -9.78 15.44
C PRO A 96 4.85 -9.80 14.24
N ASP A 97 4.55 -10.60 13.21
CA ASP A 97 5.32 -10.72 11.97
C ASP A 97 4.68 -9.99 10.78
N ALA A 98 3.64 -9.17 11.00
CA ALA A 98 2.88 -8.49 9.95
C ALA A 98 3.75 -7.60 9.06
N MET A 99 4.58 -6.73 9.67
CA MET A 99 5.47 -5.86 8.91
C MET A 99 6.54 -6.66 8.15
N LYS A 100 7.01 -7.78 8.72
CA LYS A 100 7.96 -8.66 8.03
C LYS A 100 7.30 -9.27 6.79
N ALA A 101 6.11 -9.86 6.93
CA ALA A 101 5.38 -10.45 5.81
C ALA A 101 5.07 -9.43 4.71
N LEU A 102 4.65 -8.21 5.08
CA LEU A 102 4.38 -7.13 4.14
C LEU A 102 5.63 -6.68 3.36
N ARG A 103 6.76 -6.52 4.05
CA ARG A 103 8.03 -6.23 3.37
C ARG A 103 8.46 -7.37 2.45
N ASP A 104 8.34 -8.61 2.90
CA ASP A 104 8.77 -9.78 2.13
C ASP A 104 7.93 -9.94 0.85
N VAL A 105 6.63 -9.70 0.91
CA VAL A 105 5.74 -9.69 -0.27
C VAL A 105 6.08 -8.51 -1.18
N TYR A 106 6.12 -7.30 -0.65
CA TYR A 106 6.34 -6.09 -1.45
C TYR A 106 7.70 -6.07 -2.14
N PHE A 107 8.77 -6.46 -1.45
CA PHE A 107 10.10 -6.43 -2.05
C PHE A 107 10.45 -7.68 -2.87
N ARG A 108 9.56 -8.68 -2.92
CA ARG A 108 9.64 -9.78 -3.89
C ARG A 108 9.11 -9.34 -5.26
N GLU A 109 8.30 -8.28 -5.30
CA GLU A 109 7.74 -7.76 -6.52
C GLU A 109 8.81 -7.10 -7.41
N ASP A 110 8.74 -7.42 -8.70
CA ASP A 110 9.48 -6.73 -9.74
C ASP A 110 8.56 -5.74 -10.47
N PHE A 111 8.70 -4.44 -10.18
CA PHE A 111 7.90 -3.41 -10.82
C PHE A 111 8.16 -3.24 -12.32
N ASN A 112 9.22 -3.84 -12.87
CA ASN A 112 9.43 -3.85 -14.33
C ASN A 112 8.40 -4.73 -15.05
N THR A 113 7.68 -5.60 -14.33
CA THR A 113 6.57 -6.42 -14.87
C THR A 113 5.45 -5.57 -15.46
N ILE A 114 5.36 -4.30 -15.09
CA ILE A 114 4.42 -3.33 -15.67
C ILE A 114 4.51 -3.28 -17.21
N LEU A 115 5.70 -3.50 -17.78
CA LEU A 115 5.93 -3.49 -19.23
C LEU A 115 5.28 -4.68 -19.96
N ALA A 116 4.99 -5.76 -19.24
CA ALA A 116 4.34 -6.94 -19.80
C ALA A 116 2.80 -6.85 -19.74
N MET A 117 2.25 -5.80 -19.12
CA MET A 117 0.81 -5.65 -18.97
C MET A 117 0.17 -5.22 -20.30
N PRO A 118 -0.98 -5.79 -20.66
CA PRO A 118 -1.56 -5.64 -21.99
C PRO A 118 -2.21 -4.27 -22.22
N ASP A 119 -2.67 -3.59 -21.15
CA ASP A 119 -3.39 -2.33 -21.25
C ASP A 119 -3.21 -1.43 -20.03
N SER A 120 -3.60 -0.16 -20.17
CA SER A 120 -3.47 0.86 -19.12
C SER A 120 -4.37 0.62 -17.91
N ALA A 121 -5.50 -0.09 -18.06
CA ALA A 121 -6.38 -0.40 -16.95
C ALA A 121 -5.73 -1.44 -16.01
N GLN A 122 -5.07 -2.44 -16.58
CA GLN A 122 -4.29 -3.42 -15.82
C GLN A 122 -3.07 -2.79 -15.17
N MET A 123 -2.35 -1.91 -15.88
CA MET A 123 -1.25 -1.14 -15.31
C MET A 123 -1.70 -0.29 -14.12
N GLY A 124 -2.82 0.41 -14.24
CA GLY A 124 -3.41 1.19 -13.15
C GLY A 124 -3.87 0.33 -11.98
N ALA A 125 -4.53 -0.80 -12.23
CA ALA A 125 -4.95 -1.71 -11.17
C ALA A 125 -3.75 -2.28 -10.39
N TYR A 126 -2.67 -2.61 -11.10
CA TYR A 126 -1.42 -3.06 -10.52
C TYR A 126 -0.74 -1.98 -9.69
N SER A 127 -0.60 -0.76 -10.22
CA SER A 127 0.07 0.32 -9.48
C SER A 127 -0.68 0.68 -8.21
N LEU A 128 -2.01 0.78 -8.28
CA LEU A 128 -2.86 1.08 -7.12
C LEU A 128 -2.82 -0.04 -6.07
N LYS A 129 -2.67 -1.31 -6.46
CA LYS A 129 -2.49 -2.41 -5.51
C LYS A 129 -1.21 -2.20 -4.69
N TRP A 130 -0.10 -1.86 -5.31
CA TRP A 130 1.17 -1.71 -4.62
C TRP A 130 1.30 -0.41 -3.84
N ILE A 131 0.71 0.68 -4.32
CA ILE A 131 0.55 1.93 -3.54
C ILE A 131 -0.32 1.68 -2.29
N GLY A 132 -1.39 0.89 -2.40
CA GLY A 132 -2.19 0.47 -1.24
C GLY A 132 -1.39 -0.34 -0.22
N ALA A 133 -0.50 -1.24 -0.66
CA ALA A 133 0.39 -1.98 0.23
C ALA A 133 1.38 -1.05 0.97
N GLU A 134 1.90 -0.03 0.28
CA GLU A 134 2.72 1.01 0.89
C GLU A 134 1.95 1.84 1.92
N LEU A 135 0.70 2.20 1.64
CA LEU A 135 -0.15 2.88 2.62
C LEU A 135 -0.33 2.04 3.90
N ILE A 136 -0.49 0.72 3.78
CA ILE A 136 -0.51 -0.18 4.95
C ILE A 136 0.83 -0.14 5.70
N MET A 137 1.97 -0.19 5.00
CA MET A 137 3.31 -0.09 5.63
C MET A 137 3.47 1.22 6.42
N GLY A 138 2.77 2.27 6.04
CA GLY A 138 2.76 3.55 6.75
C GLY A 138 2.11 3.48 8.14
N ASP A 139 1.50 2.38 8.55
CA ASP A 139 0.91 2.23 9.89
C ASP A 139 1.97 2.22 11.01
N GLU A 140 1.77 3.01 12.07
CA GLU A 140 2.77 3.16 13.14
C GLU A 140 2.99 1.86 13.92
N ALA A 141 1.95 1.05 14.14
CA ALA A 141 2.10 -0.21 14.86
C ALA A 141 2.94 -1.20 14.06
N LEU A 142 2.79 -1.21 12.72
CA LEU A 142 3.63 -2.03 11.84
C LEU A 142 5.07 -1.53 11.79
N LEU A 143 5.29 -0.22 11.64
CA LEU A 143 6.65 0.36 11.65
C LEU A 143 7.41 0.09 12.95
N ASN A 144 6.69 -0.01 14.08
CA ASN A 144 7.27 -0.32 15.39
C ASN A 144 7.65 -1.80 15.57
N GLN A 145 7.27 -2.69 14.66
CA GLN A 145 7.73 -4.09 14.65
C GLN A 145 9.18 -4.22 14.16
N MET A 146 9.73 -3.19 13.52
CA MET A 146 11.11 -3.19 13.03
C MET A 146 12.07 -2.59 14.05
N SER A 147 13.22 -3.24 14.22
CA SER A 147 14.38 -2.67 14.90
C SER A 147 14.96 -1.46 14.13
N SER A 148 15.82 -0.68 14.78
CA SER A 148 16.51 0.45 14.13
C SER A 148 17.37 0.02 12.94
N ASP A 149 18.03 -1.14 13.03
CA ASP A 149 18.86 -1.68 11.95
C ASP A 149 18.00 -2.16 10.77
N GLU A 150 16.88 -2.83 11.04
CA GLU A 150 15.92 -3.20 10.00
C GLU A 150 15.32 -1.98 9.31
N LYS A 151 15.05 -0.89 10.04
CA LYS A 151 14.56 0.37 9.47
C LYS A 151 15.57 0.96 8.49
N ALA A 152 16.86 0.96 8.82
CA ALA A 152 17.90 1.45 7.92
C ALA A 152 17.96 0.64 6.61
N GLY A 153 17.93 -0.69 6.70
CA GLY A 153 17.85 -1.58 5.53
C GLY A 153 16.56 -1.42 4.74
N PHE A 154 15.43 -1.23 5.43
CA PHE A 154 14.12 -0.97 4.84
C PHE A 154 14.13 0.30 3.98
N LEU A 155 14.67 1.41 4.51
CA LEU A 155 14.76 2.67 3.77
C LEU A 155 15.63 2.55 2.51
N LYS A 156 16.75 1.82 2.57
CA LYS A 156 17.58 1.53 1.38
C LYS A 156 16.77 0.80 0.30
N ARG A 157 16.05 -0.26 0.66
CA ARG A 157 15.24 -1.05 -0.29
C ARG A 157 14.05 -0.28 -0.84
N LEU A 158 13.36 0.49 0.01
CA LEU A 158 12.26 1.35 -0.40
C LEU A 158 12.73 2.41 -1.39
N HIS A 159 13.94 2.97 -1.19
CA HIS A 159 14.53 3.94 -2.12
C HIS A 159 14.83 3.31 -3.48
N SER A 160 15.43 2.12 -3.49
CA SER A 160 15.65 1.38 -4.73
C SER A 160 14.35 1.12 -5.49
N GLN A 161 13.27 0.76 -4.80
CA GLN A 161 11.97 0.54 -5.44
C GLN A 161 11.33 1.85 -5.94
N LEU A 162 11.44 2.94 -5.17
CA LEU A 162 11.00 4.27 -5.62
C LEU A 162 11.68 4.66 -6.94
N LEU A 163 13.00 4.50 -7.05
CA LEU A 163 13.74 4.80 -8.28
C LEU A 163 13.29 3.95 -9.47
N VAL A 164 12.84 2.71 -9.25
CA VAL A 164 12.25 1.88 -10.32
C VAL A 164 10.88 2.44 -10.72
N LYS A 165 9.99 2.71 -9.75
CA LYS A 165 8.65 3.25 -10.01
C LYS A 165 8.69 4.60 -10.72
N GLN A 166 9.65 5.46 -10.41
CA GLN A 166 9.83 6.78 -11.05
C GLN A 166 10.18 6.70 -12.55
N LYS A 167 10.78 5.59 -13.02
CA LYS A 167 10.96 5.34 -14.46
C LYS A 167 9.64 5.15 -15.20
N TYR A 168 8.58 4.79 -14.47
CA TYR A 168 7.24 4.52 -14.97
C TYR A 168 6.23 5.54 -14.43
N SER A 169 6.61 6.82 -14.44
CA SER A 169 5.83 7.93 -13.85
C SER A 169 4.42 8.08 -14.42
N ILE A 170 4.18 7.66 -15.67
CA ILE A 170 2.83 7.64 -16.28
C ILE A 170 1.89 6.71 -15.50
N VAL A 171 2.41 5.64 -14.89
CA VAL A 171 1.63 4.60 -14.21
C VAL A 171 1.60 4.78 -12.69
N PHE A 172 2.75 5.07 -12.08
CA PHE A 172 2.87 5.24 -10.63
C PHE A 172 2.54 6.67 -10.18
N GLY A 173 2.86 7.67 -11.00
CA GLY A 173 2.51 9.07 -10.79
C GLY A 173 2.99 9.70 -9.48
N GLY A 174 2.56 10.94 -9.23
CA GLY A 174 2.92 11.68 -8.02
C GLY A 174 2.36 11.07 -6.72
N ILE A 175 1.26 10.31 -6.80
CA ILE A 175 0.70 9.63 -5.62
C ILE A 175 1.65 8.54 -5.10
N SER A 176 2.30 7.77 -5.97
CA SER A 176 3.31 6.78 -5.56
C SER A 176 4.47 7.44 -4.84
N ASP A 177 4.97 8.55 -5.39
CA ASP A 177 6.09 9.30 -4.82
C ASP A 177 5.71 9.89 -3.46
N ALA A 178 4.52 10.46 -3.34
CA ALA A 178 4.00 11.00 -2.08
C ALA A 178 3.84 9.91 -1.01
N VAL A 179 3.36 8.70 -1.37
CA VAL A 179 3.20 7.60 -0.42
C VAL A 179 4.54 7.04 0.03
N SER A 180 5.47 6.82 -0.90
CA SER A 180 6.84 6.42 -0.55
C SER A 180 7.48 7.47 0.36
N ALA A 181 7.37 8.76 0.01
CA ALA A 181 7.87 9.86 0.82
C ALA A 181 7.27 9.90 2.23
N TYR A 182 5.97 9.57 2.35
CA TYR A 182 5.28 9.52 3.63
C TYR A 182 5.86 8.42 4.54
N ILE A 183 6.12 7.24 3.99
CA ILE A 183 6.74 6.14 4.73
C ILE A 183 8.17 6.50 5.15
N PHE A 184 8.97 7.08 4.24
CA PHE A 184 10.31 7.58 4.56
C PHE A 184 10.28 8.54 5.75
N TYR A 185 9.42 9.56 5.67
CA TYR A 185 9.22 10.52 6.74
C TYR A 185 8.91 9.83 8.07
N LYS A 186 7.94 8.90 8.10
CA LYS A 186 7.54 8.22 9.33
C LYS A 186 8.67 7.39 9.92
N VAL A 187 9.36 6.61 9.10
CA VAL A 187 10.48 5.78 9.57
C VAL A 187 11.62 6.65 10.10
N MET A 188 12.01 7.69 9.36
CA MET A 188 13.06 8.63 9.79
C MET A 188 12.71 9.35 11.09
N LYS A 189 11.43 9.72 11.28
CA LYS A 189 10.93 10.26 12.56
C LYS A 189 11.15 9.27 13.70
N THR A 190 10.91 7.97 13.50
CA THR A 190 11.20 6.95 14.53
C THR A 190 12.69 6.76 14.84
N LEU A 191 13.56 7.23 13.94
CA LEU A 191 15.02 7.28 14.12
C LEU A 191 15.50 8.65 14.65
N ASN A 192 14.59 9.52 15.09
CA ASN A 192 14.87 10.90 15.52
C ASN A 192 15.45 11.81 14.42
N VAL A 193 15.17 11.52 13.15
CA VAL A 193 15.60 12.33 12.01
C VAL A 193 14.40 13.11 11.47
N ASN A 194 14.39 14.43 11.69
CA ASN A 194 13.32 15.31 11.28
C ASN A 194 13.69 16.02 9.97
N VAL A 195 12.96 15.71 8.88
CA VAL A 195 13.20 16.32 7.55
C VAL A 195 12.00 17.09 7.00
N LEU A 196 10.80 16.88 7.55
CA LEU A 196 9.56 17.44 6.99
C LEU A 196 9.53 18.98 7.06
N GLU A 197 9.85 19.55 8.22
CA GLU A 197 9.82 21.01 8.45
C GLU A 197 10.86 21.78 7.62
N ASN A 198 11.88 21.08 7.10
CA ASN A 198 12.90 21.68 6.23
C ASN A 198 12.48 21.66 4.75
N ALA A 199 11.50 20.82 4.40
CA ALA A 199 11.06 20.63 3.01
C ALA A 199 9.72 21.30 2.71
N PHE A 200 8.85 21.40 3.71
CA PHE A 200 7.47 21.88 3.60
C PHE A 200 7.26 23.18 4.39
N SER A 201 6.36 24.04 3.92
CA SER A 201 5.77 25.08 4.76
C SER A 201 4.99 24.48 5.93
N GLN A 202 4.79 25.21 7.03
CA GLN A 202 4.10 24.69 8.22
C GLN A 202 2.69 24.12 7.89
N GLN A 203 1.90 24.85 7.10
CA GLN A 203 0.57 24.39 6.70
C GLN A 203 0.63 23.13 5.82
N SER A 204 1.55 23.08 4.85
CA SER A 204 1.72 21.91 4.00
C SER A 204 2.23 20.70 4.79
N ALA A 205 3.12 20.90 5.76
CA ALA A 205 3.65 19.84 6.61
C ALA A 205 2.54 19.13 7.41
N ASP A 206 1.59 19.89 7.97
CA ASP A 206 0.45 19.32 8.69
C ASP A 206 -0.50 18.54 7.77
N GLN A 207 -0.75 19.05 6.56
CA GLN A 207 -1.56 18.34 5.56
C GLN A 207 -0.89 17.04 5.11
N PHE A 208 0.41 17.06 4.85
CA PHE A 208 1.17 15.87 4.48
C PHE A 208 1.20 14.84 5.61
N ARG A 209 1.51 15.27 6.84
CA ARG A 209 1.60 14.40 8.03
C ARG A 209 0.29 13.69 8.33
N ASN A 210 -0.82 14.42 8.29
CA ASN A 210 -2.10 13.92 8.79
C ASN A 210 -2.96 13.29 7.68
N ARG A 211 -2.79 13.73 6.43
CA ARG A 211 -3.67 13.34 5.31
C ARG A 211 -2.94 12.83 4.08
N LEU A 212 -1.60 12.90 4.04
CA LEU A 212 -0.80 12.58 2.84
C LEU A 212 -1.22 13.43 1.64
N ILE A 213 -1.43 14.72 1.90
CA ILE A 213 -1.78 15.69 0.86
C ILE A 213 -0.54 16.54 0.57
N VAL A 214 -0.09 16.49 -0.69
CA VAL A 214 0.96 17.33 -1.24
C VAL A 214 0.31 18.46 -2.03
N ARG A 215 0.59 19.71 -1.67
CA ARG A 215 0.04 20.90 -2.36
C ARG A 215 0.98 21.48 -3.41
N ASP A 216 2.28 21.30 -3.20
CA ASP A 216 3.34 21.80 -4.05
C ASP A 216 4.28 20.64 -4.40
N ALA A 217 4.48 20.40 -5.70
CA ALA A 217 5.35 19.35 -6.19
C ALA A 217 6.81 19.60 -5.79
N ASP A 218 7.23 20.87 -5.71
CA ASP A 218 8.61 21.23 -5.35
C ASP A 218 8.88 20.90 -3.86
N GLU A 219 7.86 20.98 -2.99
CA GLU A 219 7.97 20.54 -1.58
C GLU A 219 8.25 19.04 -1.49
N LEU A 220 7.55 18.24 -2.30
CA LEU A 220 7.76 16.80 -2.38
C LEU A 220 9.14 16.46 -2.94
N GLU A 221 9.57 17.12 -4.01
CA GLU A 221 10.91 16.92 -4.58
C GLU A 221 12.02 17.25 -3.57
N ARG A 222 11.90 18.34 -2.81
CA ARG A 222 12.83 18.68 -1.73
C ARG A 222 12.90 17.59 -0.65
N LEU A 223 11.74 17.04 -0.27
CA LEU A 223 11.66 15.98 0.72
C LEU A 223 12.30 14.67 0.21
N LEU A 224 12.02 14.29 -1.04
CA LEU A 224 12.66 13.15 -1.69
C LEU A 224 14.18 13.29 -1.77
N ALA A 225 14.69 14.48 -2.11
CA ALA A 225 16.12 14.75 -2.11
C ALA A 225 16.77 14.58 -0.73
N LYS A 226 16.06 14.97 0.35
CA LYS A 226 16.53 14.74 1.73
C LYS A 226 16.55 13.27 2.12
N PHE A 227 15.61 12.47 1.60
CA PHE A 227 15.64 11.03 1.78
C PHE A 227 16.80 10.36 1.06
N GLU A 228 17.07 10.77 -0.18
CA GLU A 228 18.22 10.27 -0.92
C GLU A 228 19.54 10.59 -0.19
N GLU A 229 19.69 11.83 0.30
CA GLU A 229 20.84 12.24 1.12
C GLU A 229 20.98 11.34 2.36
N PHE A 230 19.89 11.09 3.07
CA PHE A 230 19.90 10.22 4.25
C PHE A 230 20.33 8.79 3.88
N VAL A 231 19.70 8.19 2.87
CA VAL A 231 19.97 6.80 2.45
C VAL A 231 21.43 6.61 2.02
N ARG A 232 22.02 7.58 1.31
CA ARG A 232 23.45 7.55 0.93
C ARG A 232 24.40 7.56 2.13
N ASN A 233 23.96 8.13 3.25
CA ASN A 233 24.76 8.24 4.48
C ASN A 233 24.56 7.07 5.46
N ILE A 234 23.61 6.17 5.22
CA ILE A 234 23.45 4.95 6.02
C ILE A 234 24.64 4.03 5.75
N LYS A 235 25.55 3.90 6.74
CA LYS A 235 26.69 2.97 6.68
C LYS A 235 26.21 1.54 6.37
N ASN A 236 27.00 0.80 5.60
CA ASN A 236 26.75 -0.61 5.30
C ASN A 236 27.04 -1.48 6.53
#